data_AF-A0A9E3DL52-F1
#
_entry.id   AF-A0A9E3DL52-F1
#
_cell.length_a   1.000
_cell.length_b   1.000
_cell.length_c   1.000
_cell.angle_alpha   90.00
_cell.angle_beta   90.00
_cell.angle_gamma   90.00
#
_symmetry.space_group_name_H-M   'P 1'
#
loop_
_entity.id
_entity.type
_entity.pdbx_description
1 polymer ?
#
loop_
_entity_poly.entity_id
_entity_poly.type
_entity_poly.pdbx_seq_one_letter_code
_entity_poly.pdbx_strand_id
1 'polypeptide(L)'
;MKSRIVASATALVLGLMLLACLGRPATAQADALATYDQAVGEFKSILAQRRAEINAHQALPELPGQALYLARNRMMSAYKDLTDAVPSRIGRPNKFKIPPAYFDADTEPLLDEYYRLFELMDAPPANAQKSDTPFKDAVDLGTAIARAKGLDAASAEAAGCISLGIFFAETSGKQNIGNARSNKYKGSFQTGTAEDENGRRKWAAIRGTIAAFDPALIARDDKEEARAGNLDRRFNHWTAVRDGLMNAHADIFARVPSIVKTLPDPIDQMKLFELIQIIPSPTLAALRSGNLVGY
;
A
#
# COMPACT_ATOMS: atom_id res chain seq x y z
N MET A 1 -20.98 16.57 -72.36
CA MET A 1 -20.82 17.08 -70.98
C MET A 1 -21.55 16.14 -70.01
N LYS A 2 -20.88 15.77 -68.90
CA LYS A 2 -21.34 14.94 -67.76
C LYS A 2 -21.41 13.43 -68.05
N SER A 3 -20.86 12.50 -67.28
CA SER A 3 -20.09 12.57 -66.03
C SER A 3 -19.32 11.24 -65.85
N ARG A 4 -18.00 11.32 -65.62
CA ARG A 4 -17.10 10.20 -65.26
C ARG A 4 -16.82 10.28 -63.75
N ILE A 5 -17.67 9.80 -62.84
CA ILE A 5 -17.28 9.63 -61.42
C ILE A 5 -18.18 8.58 -60.73
N VAL A 6 -18.00 7.28 -60.98
CA VAL A 6 -18.45 6.22 -60.04
C VAL A 6 -17.58 4.97 -60.19
N ALA A 7 -16.29 5.04 -59.82
CA ALA A 7 -15.45 3.83 -59.75
C ALA A 7 -14.25 3.95 -58.79
N SER A 8 -14.32 4.79 -57.75
CA SER A 8 -13.16 5.00 -56.85
C SER A 8 -13.48 5.19 -55.37
N ALA A 9 -14.67 4.78 -54.89
CA ALA A 9 -15.02 4.90 -53.47
C ALA A 9 -14.92 3.58 -52.68
N THR A 10 -14.95 2.41 -53.32
CA THR A 10 -14.97 1.11 -52.62
C THR A 10 -13.59 0.48 -52.42
N ALA A 11 -12.56 0.90 -53.15
CA ALA A 11 -11.19 0.40 -52.96
C ALA A 11 -10.43 1.11 -51.82
N LEU A 12 -10.86 2.31 -51.41
CA LEU A 12 -10.18 3.10 -50.38
C LEU A 12 -10.57 2.68 -48.95
N VAL A 13 -11.79 2.18 -48.76
CA VAL A 13 -12.27 1.73 -47.43
C VAL A 13 -11.72 0.34 -47.05
N LEU A 14 -11.47 -0.53 -48.03
CA LEU A 14 -10.85 -1.84 -47.77
C LEU A 14 -9.34 -1.73 -47.50
N GLY A 15 -8.66 -0.75 -48.10
CA GLY A 15 -7.25 -0.47 -47.83
C GLY A 15 -7.00 0.15 -46.44
N LEU A 16 -7.92 0.97 -45.93
CA LEU A 16 -7.78 1.61 -44.63
C LEU A 16 -8.10 0.68 -43.44
N MET A 17 -8.95 -0.34 -43.63
CA MET A 17 -9.21 -1.36 -42.60
C MET A 17 -8.11 -2.43 -42.48
N LEU A 18 -7.25 -2.59 -43.49
CA LEU A 18 -6.07 -3.46 -43.40
C LEU A 18 -4.90 -2.82 -42.63
N LEU A 19 -4.90 -1.50 -42.45
CA LEU A 19 -3.89 -0.78 -41.65
C LEU A 19 -4.17 -0.80 -40.14
N ALA A 20 -5.40 -1.09 -39.70
CA ALA A 20 -5.74 -1.21 -38.29
C ALA A 20 -5.34 -2.56 -37.65
N CYS A 21 -4.88 -3.52 -38.46
CA CYS A 21 -4.39 -4.83 -38.02
C CYS A 21 -2.86 -5.00 -38.19
N LEU A 22 -2.13 -3.96 -38.60
CA LEU A 22 -0.68 -4.02 -38.64
C LEU A 22 -0.17 -3.90 -37.20
N GLY A 23 0.14 -5.06 -36.59
CA GLY A 23 0.89 -5.11 -35.34
C GLY A 23 2.14 -4.23 -35.42
N ARG A 24 2.68 -3.83 -34.25
CA ARG A 24 3.92 -3.04 -34.17
C ARG A 24 5.01 -3.65 -35.08
N PRO A 25 5.91 -2.85 -35.66
CA PRO A 25 6.96 -3.36 -36.55
C PRO A 25 7.70 -4.53 -35.91
N ALA A 26 8.09 -5.53 -36.70
CA ALA A 26 8.69 -6.77 -36.21
C ALA A 26 9.90 -6.54 -35.28
N THR A 27 10.65 -5.45 -35.48
CA THR A 27 11.72 -5.00 -34.58
C THR A 27 11.20 -4.64 -33.19
N ALA A 28 10.14 -3.84 -33.10
CA ALA A 28 9.53 -3.47 -31.81
C ALA A 28 8.91 -4.66 -31.06
N GLN A 29 8.44 -5.68 -31.78
CA GLN A 29 7.98 -6.93 -31.16
C GLN A 29 9.15 -7.74 -30.58
N ALA A 30 10.25 -7.86 -31.32
CA ALA A 30 11.47 -8.53 -30.86
C ALA A 30 12.11 -7.80 -29.67
N ASP A 31 12.16 -6.47 -29.70
CA ASP A 31 12.69 -5.64 -28.62
C ASP A 31 11.87 -5.78 -27.32
N ALA A 32 10.54 -5.82 -27.44
CA ALA A 32 9.67 -6.02 -26.29
C ALA A 32 9.85 -7.41 -25.66
N LEU A 33 10.01 -8.45 -26.49
CA LEU A 33 10.29 -9.80 -26.02
C LEU A 33 11.65 -9.87 -25.31
N ALA A 34 12.71 -9.31 -25.91
CA ALA A 34 14.04 -9.28 -25.31
C ALA A 34 14.05 -8.52 -23.97
N THR A 35 13.32 -7.40 -23.89
CA THR A 35 13.17 -6.62 -22.66
C THR A 35 12.47 -7.44 -21.56
N TYR A 36 11.42 -8.18 -21.91
CA TYR A 36 10.73 -9.07 -20.99
C TYR A 36 11.63 -10.20 -20.49
N ASP A 37 12.32 -10.91 -21.40
CA ASP A 37 13.23 -12.00 -21.05
C ASP A 37 14.37 -11.53 -20.14
N GLN A 38 14.92 -10.34 -20.41
CA GLN A 38 15.91 -9.71 -19.54
C GLN A 38 15.34 -9.41 -18.15
N ALA A 39 14.14 -8.82 -18.07
CA ALA A 39 13.53 -8.47 -16.79
C ALA A 39 13.23 -9.72 -15.94
N VAL A 40 12.80 -10.83 -16.56
CA VAL A 40 12.62 -12.13 -15.89
C VAL A 40 13.96 -12.67 -15.39
N GLY A 41 15.02 -12.60 -16.21
CA GLY A 41 16.38 -13.03 -15.84
C GLY A 41 16.95 -12.25 -14.65
N GLU A 42 16.81 -10.92 -14.67
CA GLU A 42 17.21 -10.05 -13.56
C GLU A 42 16.44 -10.37 -12.28
N PHE A 43 15.13 -10.55 -12.36
CA PHE A 43 14.32 -10.88 -11.19
C PHE A 43 14.73 -12.22 -10.55
N LYS A 44 14.97 -13.25 -11.37
CA LYS A 44 15.50 -14.55 -10.91
C LYS A 44 16.85 -14.41 -10.21
N SER A 45 17.76 -13.61 -10.78
CA SER A 45 19.09 -13.37 -10.22
C SER A 45 19.00 -12.71 -8.83
N ILE A 46 18.18 -11.65 -8.71
CA ILE A 46 18.02 -10.92 -7.45
C ILE A 46 17.30 -11.77 -6.39
N LEU A 47 16.32 -12.60 -6.78
CA LEU A 47 15.70 -13.60 -5.88
C LEU A 47 16.75 -14.57 -5.33
N ALA A 48 17.55 -15.16 -6.21
CA ALA A 48 18.61 -16.09 -5.81
C ALA A 48 19.63 -15.44 -4.87
N GLN A 49 20.06 -14.20 -5.17
CA GLN A 49 20.95 -13.44 -4.30
C GLN A 49 20.32 -13.22 -2.93
N ARG A 50 19.10 -12.69 -2.85
CA ARG A 50 18.42 -12.44 -1.57
C ARG A 50 18.27 -13.70 -0.73
N ARG A 51 17.85 -14.79 -1.37
CA ARG A 51 17.73 -16.08 -0.72
C ARG A 51 19.07 -16.56 -0.15
N ALA A 52 20.16 -16.42 -0.92
CA ALA A 52 21.48 -16.82 -0.46
C ALA A 52 21.93 -16.03 0.78
N GLU A 53 21.73 -14.71 0.78
CA GLU A 53 22.12 -13.86 1.90
C GLU A 53 21.29 -14.12 3.16
N ILE A 54 19.96 -14.33 3.02
CA ILE A 54 19.09 -14.72 4.13
C ILE A 54 19.48 -16.09 4.70
N ASN A 55 19.69 -17.09 3.84
CA ASN A 55 20.10 -18.43 4.26
C ASN A 55 21.47 -18.44 4.95
N ALA A 56 22.37 -17.53 4.57
CA ALA A 56 23.67 -17.36 5.18
C ALA A 56 23.66 -16.48 6.45
N HIS A 57 22.49 -16.01 6.90
CA HIS A 57 22.34 -15.07 8.02
C HIS A 57 23.21 -13.82 7.88
N GLN A 58 23.44 -13.37 6.65
CA GLN A 58 24.19 -12.15 6.39
C GLN A 58 23.36 -10.92 6.79
N ALA A 59 24.05 -9.86 7.19
CA ALA A 59 23.42 -8.57 7.38
C ALA A 59 22.87 -8.07 6.04
N LEU A 60 21.57 -7.78 6.01
CA LEU A 60 20.90 -7.24 4.82
C LEU A 60 21.18 -5.72 4.69
N PRO A 61 21.12 -5.16 3.46
CA PRO A 61 21.26 -3.73 3.26
C PRO A 61 20.10 -2.95 3.88
N GLU A 62 20.26 -1.62 4.02
CA GLU A 62 19.23 -0.72 4.59
C GLU A 62 17.88 -0.74 3.85
N LEU A 63 17.89 -1.15 2.58
CA LEU A 63 16.73 -1.32 1.72
C LEU A 63 16.62 -2.80 1.30
N PRO A 64 16.31 -3.71 2.25
CA PRO A 64 16.64 -5.13 2.13
C PRO A 64 15.98 -5.84 0.95
N GLY A 65 14.79 -5.43 0.57
CA GLY A 65 13.95 -5.96 -0.50
C GLY A 65 13.65 -4.96 -1.61
N GLN A 66 14.25 -3.76 -1.60
CA GLN A 66 13.99 -2.74 -2.61
C GLN A 66 14.39 -3.21 -4.02
N ALA A 67 15.54 -3.89 -4.14
CA ALA A 67 15.97 -4.45 -5.42
C ALA A 67 14.97 -5.50 -5.95
N LEU A 68 14.44 -6.36 -5.07
CA LEU A 68 13.40 -7.33 -5.42
C LEU A 68 12.11 -6.65 -5.87
N TYR A 69 11.65 -5.66 -5.12
CA TYR A 69 10.45 -4.90 -5.43
C TYR A 69 10.54 -4.24 -6.80
N LEU A 70 11.66 -3.57 -7.09
CA LEU A 70 11.91 -2.93 -8.39
C LEU A 70 12.00 -3.94 -9.53
N ALA A 71 12.69 -5.07 -9.33
CA ALA A 71 12.79 -6.11 -10.34
C ALA A 71 11.45 -6.78 -10.66
N ARG A 72 10.63 -7.06 -9.62
CA ARG A 72 9.27 -7.56 -9.77
C ARG A 72 8.39 -6.58 -10.56
N ASN A 73 8.46 -5.29 -10.25
CA ASN A 73 7.72 -4.27 -10.99
C ASN A 73 8.19 -4.17 -12.45
N ARG A 74 9.51 -4.17 -12.69
CA ARG A 74 10.08 -4.15 -14.05
C ARG A 74 9.62 -5.34 -14.88
N MET A 75 9.60 -6.54 -14.31
CA MET A 75 9.10 -7.74 -14.98
C MET A 75 7.63 -7.60 -15.39
N MET A 76 6.77 -7.14 -14.47
CA MET A 76 5.35 -6.95 -14.77
C MET A 76 5.11 -5.85 -15.82
N SER A 77 5.83 -4.74 -15.74
CA SER A 77 5.77 -3.67 -16.74
C SER A 77 6.26 -4.14 -18.12
N ALA A 78 7.39 -4.84 -18.19
CA ALA A 78 7.92 -5.36 -19.45
C ALA A 78 6.98 -6.38 -20.09
N TYR A 79 6.28 -7.20 -19.30
CA TYR A 79 5.26 -8.10 -19.83
C TYR A 79 4.04 -7.34 -20.38
N LYS A 80 3.62 -6.26 -19.73
CA LYS A 80 2.58 -5.38 -20.28
C LYS A 80 3.01 -4.77 -21.61
N ASP A 81 4.24 -4.28 -21.71
CA ASP A 81 4.79 -3.74 -22.97
C ASP A 81 4.85 -4.82 -24.07
N LEU A 82 5.20 -6.07 -23.70
CA LEU A 82 5.20 -7.21 -24.61
C LEU A 82 3.79 -7.53 -25.12
N THR A 83 2.80 -7.62 -24.23
CA THR A 83 1.42 -7.94 -24.65
C THR A 83 0.76 -6.80 -25.43
N ASP A 84 1.17 -5.54 -25.22
CA ASP A 84 0.76 -4.42 -26.07
C ASP A 84 1.37 -4.50 -27.46
N ALA A 85 2.65 -4.90 -27.56
CA ALA A 85 3.31 -5.06 -28.84
C ALA A 85 2.85 -6.31 -29.60
N VAL A 86 2.52 -7.37 -28.86
CA VAL A 86 2.20 -8.71 -29.37
C VAL A 86 1.01 -9.28 -28.59
N PRO A 87 -0.24 -8.90 -28.93
CA PRO A 87 -1.44 -9.35 -28.20
C PRO A 87 -1.60 -10.88 -28.12
N SER A 88 -1.04 -11.64 -29.06
CA SER A 88 -1.03 -13.10 -29.01
C SER A 88 -0.17 -13.69 -27.87
N ARG A 89 0.64 -12.86 -27.19
CA ARG A 89 1.39 -13.22 -25.97
C ARG A 89 0.56 -13.09 -24.69
N ILE A 90 -0.66 -12.57 -24.76
CA ILE A 90 -1.55 -12.54 -23.59
C ILE A 90 -1.80 -13.99 -23.14
N GLY A 91 -1.34 -14.30 -21.95
CA GLY A 91 -1.37 -15.65 -21.38
C GLY A 91 -2.71 -16.04 -20.74
N ARG A 92 -2.65 -17.09 -19.93
CA ARG A 92 -3.77 -17.64 -19.15
C ARG A 92 -4.07 -16.82 -17.88
N PRO A 93 -5.27 -16.97 -17.29
CA PRO A 93 -5.52 -16.52 -15.92
C PRO A 93 -4.52 -17.09 -14.91
N ASN A 94 -4.25 -16.31 -13.87
CA ASN A 94 -3.34 -16.63 -12.77
C ASN A 94 -4.07 -16.62 -11.43
N LYS A 95 -3.47 -17.25 -10.41
CA LYS A 95 -4.02 -17.34 -9.06
C LYS A 95 -4.15 -15.99 -8.34
N PHE A 96 -3.40 -14.98 -8.77
CA PHE A 96 -3.46 -13.62 -8.21
C PHE A 96 -4.61 -12.80 -8.79
N LYS A 97 -5.35 -13.33 -9.77
CA LYS A 97 -6.44 -12.64 -10.48
C LYS A 97 -6.01 -11.32 -11.13
N ILE A 98 -4.72 -11.16 -11.40
CA ILE A 98 -4.20 -10.03 -12.18
C ILE A 98 -4.63 -10.25 -13.64
N PRO A 99 -5.13 -9.24 -14.37
CA PRO A 99 -5.56 -9.45 -15.75
C PRO A 99 -4.42 -10.05 -16.61
N PRO A 100 -4.68 -11.05 -17.48
CA PRO A 100 -3.61 -11.79 -18.18
C PRO A 100 -2.72 -10.97 -19.12
N ALA A 101 -3.12 -9.74 -19.47
CA ALA A 101 -2.27 -8.79 -20.21
C ALA A 101 -1.22 -8.10 -19.32
N TYR A 102 -1.35 -8.16 -17.99
CA TYR A 102 -0.46 -7.48 -17.04
C TYR A 102 0.42 -8.44 -16.26
N PHE A 103 0.20 -9.75 -16.40
CA PHE A 103 0.96 -10.75 -15.67
C PHE A 103 1.09 -12.06 -16.43
N ASP A 104 2.34 -12.54 -16.56
CA ASP A 104 2.66 -13.85 -17.10
C ASP A 104 2.45 -14.92 -16.01
N ALA A 105 1.46 -15.78 -16.22
CA ALA A 105 1.13 -16.84 -15.29
C ALA A 105 2.25 -17.89 -15.13
N ASP A 106 3.23 -17.96 -16.04
CA ASP A 106 4.36 -18.88 -15.91
C ASP A 106 5.43 -18.35 -14.94
N THR A 107 5.34 -17.08 -14.56
CA THR A 107 6.19 -16.46 -13.53
C THR A 107 5.61 -16.54 -12.11
N GLU A 108 4.45 -17.19 -11.92
CA GLU A 108 3.82 -17.39 -10.59
C GLU A 108 4.78 -17.92 -9.51
N PRO A 109 5.65 -18.91 -9.78
CA PRO A 109 6.60 -19.39 -8.78
C PRO A 109 7.61 -18.34 -8.30
N LEU A 110 7.96 -17.38 -9.16
CA LEU A 110 8.87 -16.28 -8.80
C LEU A 110 8.19 -15.30 -7.83
N LEU A 111 6.89 -15.05 -8.02
CA LEU A 111 6.10 -14.25 -7.08
C LEU A 111 5.92 -14.98 -5.74
N ASP A 112 5.73 -16.30 -5.75
CA ASP A 112 5.67 -17.08 -4.51
C ASP A 112 6.97 -17.03 -3.72
N GLU A 113 8.12 -17.07 -4.40
CA GLU A 113 9.41 -16.90 -3.76
C GLU A 113 9.57 -15.47 -3.23
N TYR A 114 9.23 -14.47 -4.04
CA TYR A 114 9.24 -13.07 -3.62
C TYR A 114 8.43 -12.85 -2.34
N TYR A 115 7.19 -13.35 -2.26
CA TYR A 115 6.36 -13.19 -1.07
C TYR A 115 6.96 -13.87 0.16
N ARG A 116 7.56 -15.06 0.00
CA ARG A 116 8.24 -15.76 1.10
C ARG A 116 9.46 -15.00 1.61
N LEU A 117 10.27 -14.42 0.72
CA LEU A 117 11.41 -13.60 1.12
C LEU A 117 10.96 -12.31 1.81
N PHE A 118 9.90 -11.66 1.29
CA PHE A 118 9.31 -10.48 1.93
C PHE A 118 8.78 -10.80 3.32
N GLU A 119 8.08 -11.93 3.50
CA GLU A 119 7.60 -12.35 4.81
C GLU A 119 8.74 -12.51 5.83
N LEU A 120 9.89 -13.04 5.41
CA LEU A 120 11.09 -13.14 6.26
C LEU A 120 11.68 -11.77 6.59
N MET A 121 11.75 -10.85 5.63
CA MET A 121 12.30 -9.50 5.84
C MET A 121 11.34 -8.58 6.61
N ASP A 122 10.04 -8.80 6.52
CA ASP A 122 9.00 -8.10 7.28
C ASP A 122 8.82 -8.68 8.69
N ALA A 123 9.46 -9.81 9.01
CA ALA A 123 9.27 -10.46 10.30
C ALA A 123 9.63 -9.50 11.45
N PRO A 124 8.77 -9.42 12.49
CA PRO A 124 9.09 -8.63 13.67
C PRO A 124 10.35 -9.20 14.35
N PRO A 125 11.18 -8.36 15.00
CA PRO A 125 12.28 -8.85 15.81
C PRO A 125 11.74 -9.68 16.98
N ALA A 126 12.54 -10.62 17.48
CA ALA A 126 12.11 -11.55 18.52
C ALA A 126 11.64 -10.89 19.83
N ASN A 127 12.13 -9.69 20.13
CA ASN A 127 11.75 -8.90 21.29
C ASN A 127 10.60 -7.90 21.03
N ALA A 128 9.96 -7.94 19.86
CA ALA A 128 8.79 -7.13 19.58
C ALA A 128 7.65 -7.44 20.55
N GLN A 129 7.01 -6.39 21.06
CA GLN A 129 5.97 -6.48 22.07
C GLN A 129 4.60 -6.42 21.39
N LYS A 130 4.06 -7.60 21.10
CA LYS A 130 2.70 -7.74 20.54
C LYS A 130 1.63 -7.38 21.58
N SER A 131 0.48 -6.97 21.08
CA SER A 131 -0.77 -6.93 21.83
C SER A 131 -1.56 -8.21 21.58
N ASP A 132 -2.31 -8.63 22.60
CA ASP A 132 -3.28 -9.72 22.48
C ASP A 132 -4.59 -9.23 21.83
N THR A 133 -4.80 -7.92 21.73
CA THR A 133 -6.02 -7.30 21.18
C THR A 133 -5.73 -6.25 20.10
N PRO A 134 -4.92 -6.55 19.07
CA PRO A 134 -4.38 -5.52 18.18
C PRO A 134 -5.40 -4.70 17.42
N PHE A 135 -6.46 -5.37 16.94
CA PHE A 135 -7.54 -4.69 16.23
C PHE A 135 -8.33 -3.77 17.15
N LYS A 136 -8.57 -4.23 18.38
CA LYS A 136 -9.23 -3.42 19.40
C LYS A 136 -8.39 -2.20 19.76
N ASP A 137 -7.08 -2.35 19.84
CA ASP A 137 -6.17 -1.26 20.18
C ASP A 137 -6.20 -0.15 19.13
N ALA A 138 -6.19 -0.51 17.84
CA ALA A 138 -6.36 0.46 16.75
C ALA A 138 -7.68 1.22 16.84
N VAL A 139 -8.79 0.53 17.12
CA VAL A 139 -10.12 1.14 17.26
C VAL A 139 -10.21 2.02 18.50
N ASP A 140 -9.78 1.53 19.65
CA ASP A 140 -9.84 2.24 20.94
C ASP A 140 -9.01 3.53 20.90
N LEU A 141 -7.76 3.44 20.41
CA LEU A 141 -6.87 4.58 20.28
C LEU A 141 -7.43 5.60 19.29
N GLY A 142 -7.90 5.16 18.12
CA GLY A 142 -8.53 6.04 17.13
C GLY A 142 -9.74 6.80 17.69
N THR A 143 -10.63 6.06 18.38
CA THR A 143 -11.84 6.61 19.01
C THR A 143 -11.47 7.63 20.10
N ALA A 144 -10.54 7.30 20.98
CA ALA A 144 -10.12 8.19 22.06
C ALA A 144 -9.47 9.47 21.54
N ILE A 145 -8.60 9.36 20.53
CA ILE A 145 -7.97 10.51 19.87
C ILE A 145 -9.05 11.42 19.27
N ALA A 146 -10.03 10.86 18.54
CA ALA A 146 -11.11 11.62 17.94
C ALA A 146 -11.96 12.36 18.98
N ARG A 147 -12.34 11.69 20.09
CA ARG A 147 -13.08 12.32 21.20
C ARG A 147 -12.28 13.46 21.83
N ALA A 148 -10.99 13.25 22.08
CA ALA A 148 -10.11 14.31 22.61
C ALA A 148 -9.97 15.50 21.64
N LYS A 149 -10.18 15.29 20.35
CA LYS A 149 -10.23 16.33 19.31
C LYS A 149 -11.61 16.98 19.15
N GLY A 150 -12.58 16.63 20.01
CA GLY A 150 -13.90 17.25 20.07
C GLY A 150 -14.96 16.62 19.18
N LEU A 151 -14.72 15.42 18.63
CA LEU A 151 -15.74 14.68 17.89
C LEU A 151 -16.81 14.12 18.84
N ASP A 152 -18.05 14.07 18.36
CA ASP A 152 -19.13 13.35 19.03
C ASP A 152 -18.90 11.83 19.03
N ALA A 153 -19.73 11.09 19.77
CA ALA A 153 -19.57 9.65 19.94
C ALA A 153 -19.61 8.88 18.61
N ALA A 154 -20.56 9.21 17.74
CA ALA A 154 -20.73 8.53 16.45
C ALA A 154 -19.55 8.80 15.50
N SER A 155 -19.09 10.04 15.43
CA SER A 155 -17.94 10.42 14.60
C SER A 155 -16.64 9.84 15.14
N ALA A 156 -16.51 9.73 16.46
CA ALA A 156 -15.36 9.09 17.08
C ALA A 156 -15.33 7.57 16.84
N GLU A 157 -16.48 6.89 16.89
CA GLU A 157 -16.58 5.48 16.53
C GLU A 157 -16.16 5.24 15.07
N ALA A 158 -16.62 6.09 14.14
CA ALA A 158 -16.19 6.04 12.75
C ALA A 158 -14.66 6.23 12.62
N ALA A 159 -14.06 7.15 13.38
CA ALA A 159 -12.60 7.33 13.41
C ALA A 159 -11.86 6.08 13.92
N GLY A 160 -12.44 5.35 14.89
CA GLY A 160 -11.93 4.05 15.33
C GLY A 160 -11.93 3.01 14.22
N CYS A 161 -13.04 2.86 13.49
CA CYS A 161 -13.14 1.95 12.34
C CYS A 161 -12.15 2.31 11.23
N ILE A 162 -12.01 3.59 10.93
CA ILE A 162 -11.01 4.11 9.98
C ILE A 162 -9.59 3.74 10.42
N SER A 163 -9.29 3.88 11.72
CA SER A 163 -7.97 3.53 12.27
C SER A 163 -7.65 2.05 12.06
N LEU A 164 -8.64 1.16 12.22
CA LEU A 164 -8.50 -0.25 11.90
C LEU A 164 -8.24 -0.46 10.40
N GLY A 165 -8.97 0.24 9.53
CA GLY A 165 -8.74 0.19 8.09
C GLY A 165 -7.31 0.59 7.70
N ILE A 166 -6.78 1.65 8.30
CA ILE A 166 -5.39 2.09 8.09
C ILE A 166 -4.41 1.01 8.56
N PHE A 167 -4.65 0.38 9.71
CA PHE A 167 -3.80 -0.70 10.20
C PHE A 167 -3.68 -1.85 9.17
N PHE A 168 -4.80 -2.23 8.55
CA PHE A 168 -4.81 -3.21 7.47
C PHE A 168 -4.13 -2.70 6.19
N ALA A 169 -4.35 -1.45 5.81
CA ALA A 169 -3.70 -0.86 4.63
C ALA A 169 -2.17 -0.85 4.75
N GLU A 170 -1.64 -0.51 5.93
CA GLU A 170 -0.20 -0.40 6.17
C GLU A 170 0.49 -1.76 6.32
N THR A 171 -0.17 -2.72 6.98
CA THR A 171 0.50 -3.94 7.47
C THR A 171 -0.24 -5.23 7.18
N SER A 172 -1.38 -5.18 6.47
CA SER A 172 -2.32 -6.30 6.37
C SER A 172 -2.78 -6.83 7.74
N GLY A 173 -2.82 -5.96 8.75
CA GLY A 173 -3.20 -6.30 10.13
C GLY A 173 -2.11 -7.03 10.92
N LYS A 174 -0.87 -7.08 10.41
CA LYS A 174 0.27 -7.70 11.10
C LYS A 174 0.90 -6.72 12.09
N GLN A 175 1.18 -7.20 13.29
CA GLN A 175 1.76 -6.36 14.34
C GLN A 175 3.28 -6.27 14.24
N ASN A 176 3.83 -5.10 14.58
CA ASN A 176 5.25 -4.89 14.81
C ASN A 176 6.17 -5.32 13.65
N ILE A 177 5.63 -5.44 12.44
CA ILE A 177 6.39 -5.91 11.30
C ILE A 177 7.55 -4.96 11.00
N GLY A 178 8.63 -5.51 10.45
CA GLY A 178 9.63 -4.71 9.77
C GLY A 178 9.06 -4.03 8.53
N ASN A 179 9.96 -3.65 7.64
CA ASN A 179 9.60 -3.22 6.31
C ASN A 179 10.69 -3.67 5.35
N ALA A 180 10.34 -4.66 4.55
CA ALA A 180 11.22 -5.25 3.58
C ALA A 180 11.74 -4.23 2.56
N ARG A 181 11.09 -3.08 2.36
CA ARG A 181 11.58 -2.05 1.42
C ARG A 181 12.53 -1.06 2.09
N SER A 182 12.45 -0.85 3.40
CA SER A 182 13.29 0.12 4.11
C SER A 182 13.33 -0.11 5.61
N ASN A 183 14.52 -0.07 6.21
CA ASN A 183 14.67 -0.11 7.67
C ASN A 183 14.16 1.16 8.39
N LYS A 184 13.82 2.21 7.66
CA LYS A 184 13.37 3.49 8.21
C LYS A 184 11.98 3.39 8.82
N TYR A 185 11.06 2.73 8.13
CA TYR A 185 9.65 2.60 8.49
C TYR A 185 9.42 1.20 9.05
N LYS A 186 8.71 1.08 10.17
CA LYS A 186 8.45 -0.22 10.82
C LYS A 186 7.32 -0.11 11.82
N GLY A 187 6.96 -1.25 12.39
CA GLY A 187 5.94 -1.32 13.42
C GLY A 187 4.54 -1.44 12.83
N SER A 188 3.56 -1.41 13.73
CA SER A 188 2.16 -1.62 13.37
C SER A 188 1.54 -0.54 12.48
N PHE A 189 2.15 0.63 12.35
CA PHE A 189 1.68 1.69 11.44
C PHE A 189 2.79 2.15 10.48
N GLN A 190 3.85 1.33 10.31
CA GLN A 190 4.94 1.59 9.38
C GLN A 190 5.55 3.00 9.54
N THR A 191 5.88 3.36 10.77
CA THR A 191 6.24 4.73 11.16
C THR A 191 7.75 4.94 11.15
N GLY A 192 8.20 6.11 10.66
CA GLY A 192 9.59 6.57 10.79
C GLY A 192 9.92 7.05 12.22
N THR A 193 11.20 7.20 12.58
CA THR A 193 11.58 7.70 13.92
C THR A 193 11.07 9.11 14.20
N ALA A 194 11.23 10.05 13.26
CA ALA A 194 10.74 11.41 13.40
C ALA A 194 9.20 11.49 13.51
N GLU A 195 8.51 10.59 12.80
CA GLU A 195 7.06 10.48 12.83
C GLU A 195 6.57 9.92 14.17
N ASP A 196 7.25 8.90 14.70
CA ASP A 196 6.98 8.34 16.04
C ASP A 196 7.17 9.41 17.13
N GLU A 197 8.30 10.12 17.09
CA GLU A 197 8.57 11.22 18.02
C GLU A 197 7.52 12.34 17.95
N ASN A 198 7.08 12.67 16.73
CA ASN A 198 6.04 13.67 16.50
C ASN A 198 4.68 13.21 17.01
N GLY A 199 4.32 11.94 16.74
CA GLY A 199 3.13 11.29 17.26
C GLY A 199 3.07 11.33 18.78
N ARG A 200 4.15 10.90 19.44
CA ARG A 200 4.27 10.92 20.90
C ARG A 200 4.10 12.32 21.50
N ARG A 201 4.72 13.33 20.88
CA ARG A 201 4.57 14.72 21.33
C ARG A 201 3.13 15.21 21.20
N LYS A 202 2.48 14.90 20.07
CA LYS A 202 1.07 15.25 19.85
C LYS A 202 0.16 14.48 20.83
N TRP A 203 0.44 13.21 21.12
CA TRP A 203 -0.28 12.40 22.12
C TRP A 203 -0.22 13.05 23.50
N ALA A 204 0.99 13.42 23.95
CA ALA A 204 1.18 14.07 25.24
C ALA A 204 0.33 15.34 25.41
N ALA A 205 0.12 16.11 24.34
CA ALA A 205 -0.71 17.31 24.35
C ALA A 205 -2.21 17.06 24.60
N ILE A 206 -2.72 15.86 24.26
CA ILE A 206 -4.14 15.51 24.44
C ILE A 206 -4.37 14.47 25.55
N ARG A 207 -3.30 13.91 26.12
CA ARG A 207 -3.34 12.86 27.15
C ARG A 207 -4.21 13.25 28.35
N GLY A 208 -4.11 14.48 28.82
CA GLY A 208 -4.93 15.00 29.93
C GLY A 208 -6.42 15.04 29.61
N THR A 209 -6.77 15.43 28.37
CA THR A 209 -8.17 15.40 27.89
C THR A 209 -8.72 13.99 27.87
N ILE A 210 -7.93 13.02 27.40
CA ILE A 210 -8.33 11.61 27.39
C ILE A 210 -8.50 11.08 28.81
N ALA A 211 -7.56 11.39 29.71
CA ALA A 211 -7.64 10.96 31.11
C ALA A 211 -8.95 11.41 31.81
N ALA A 212 -9.51 12.56 31.40
CA ALA A 212 -10.75 13.08 31.97
C ALA A 212 -11.99 12.25 31.62
N PHE A 213 -12.01 11.55 30.47
CA PHE A 213 -13.16 10.74 30.05
C PHE A 213 -12.88 9.23 29.95
N ASP A 214 -11.61 8.82 29.90
CA ASP A 214 -11.17 7.42 29.84
C ASP A 214 -9.83 7.24 30.61
N PRO A 215 -9.87 7.26 31.95
CA PRO A 215 -8.68 7.05 32.77
C PRO A 215 -8.11 5.62 32.63
N ALA A 216 -8.93 4.63 32.25
CA ALA A 216 -8.50 3.26 32.08
C ALA A 216 -7.59 3.09 30.85
N LEU A 217 -7.91 3.78 29.74
CA LEU A 217 -7.05 3.82 28.56
C LEU A 217 -5.69 4.43 28.88
N ILE A 218 -5.65 5.53 29.65
CA ILE A 218 -4.39 6.15 30.06
C ILE A 218 -3.59 5.25 31.01
N ALA A 219 -4.25 4.55 31.94
CA ALA A 219 -3.57 3.57 32.78
C ALA A 219 -2.99 2.39 31.98
N ARG A 220 -3.64 2.01 30.87
CA ARG A 220 -3.10 1.04 29.91
C ARG A 220 -1.91 1.61 29.14
N ASP A 221 -2.02 2.86 28.68
CA ASP A 221 -0.94 3.59 28.01
C ASP A 221 0.34 3.60 28.87
N ASP A 222 0.21 3.90 30.17
CA ASP A 222 1.34 3.89 31.10
C ASP A 222 1.99 2.52 31.26
N LYS A 223 1.20 1.44 31.24
CA LYS A 223 1.73 0.07 31.28
C LYS A 223 2.49 -0.27 30.01
N GLU A 224 1.99 0.14 28.85
CA GLU A 224 2.62 -0.12 27.55
C GLU A 224 3.88 0.73 27.35
N GLU A 225 3.87 1.98 27.83
CA GLU A 225 5.03 2.85 27.96
C GLU A 225 6.14 2.19 28.80
N ALA A 226 5.79 1.69 29.98
CA ALA A 226 6.72 0.99 30.86
C ALA A 226 7.21 -0.33 30.24
N ARG A 227 6.32 -1.07 29.56
CA ARG A 227 6.66 -2.32 28.87
C ARG A 227 7.66 -2.08 27.75
N ALA A 228 7.47 -1.04 26.95
CA ALA A 228 8.39 -0.68 25.88
C ALA A 228 9.81 -0.41 26.42
N GLY A 229 9.94 0.34 27.53
CA GLY A 229 11.24 0.57 28.17
C GLY A 229 12.28 1.12 27.20
N ASN A 230 13.39 0.39 27.02
CA ASN A 230 14.49 0.75 26.11
C ASN A 230 14.35 0.15 24.69
N LEU A 231 13.26 -0.54 24.38
CA LEU A 231 12.97 -1.05 23.04
C LEU A 231 12.79 0.13 22.06
N ASP A 232 13.11 -0.07 20.77
CA ASP A 232 12.55 0.77 19.72
C ASP A 232 11.02 0.67 19.77
N ARG A 233 10.39 1.72 20.26
CA ARG A 233 8.97 1.75 20.66
C ARG A 233 8.02 1.45 19.51
N ARG A 234 8.48 1.59 18.27
CA ARG A 234 7.72 1.18 17.09
C ARG A 234 7.49 -0.33 17.03
N PHE A 235 8.25 -1.11 17.80
CA PHE A 235 8.04 -2.55 17.98
C PHE A 235 7.21 -2.90 19.23
N ASN A 236 6.66 -1.92 19.94
CA ASN A 236 5.53 -2.14 20.84
C ASN A 236 4.26 -1.73 20.10
N HIS A 237 3.31 -2.67 19.99
CA HIS A 237 2.11 -2.48 19.17
C HIS A 237 1.32 -1.23 19.59
N TRP A 238 1.06 -1.11 20.90
CA TRP A 238 0.24 -0.03 21.43
C TRP A 238 0.85 1.35 21.15
N THR A 239 2.14 1.52 21.49
CA THR A 239 2.83 2.80 21.26
C THR A 239 2.97 3.10 19.77
N ALA A 240 3.26 2.10 18.94
CA ALA A 240 3.39 2.27 17.50
C ALA A 240 2.07 2.72 16.83
N VAL A 241 0.94 2.11 17.22
CA VAL A 241 -0.39 2.49 16.73
C VAL A 241 -0.73 3.91 17.16
N ARG A 242 -0.60 4.19 18.46
CA ARG A 242 -0.91 5.50 19.05
C ARG A 242 -0.11 6.62 18.40
N ASP A 243 1.20 6.46 18.31
CA ASP A 243 2.10 7.48 17.79
C ASP A 243 1.93 7.62 16.26
N GLY A 244 1.75 6.51 15.53
CA GLY A 244 1.43 6.52 14.09
C GLY A 244 0.13 7.29 13.78
N LEU A 245 -0.96 6.97 14.50
CA LEU A 245 -2.24 7.68 14.36
C LEU A 245 -2.09 9.17 14.67
N MET A 246 -1.44 9.53 15.78
CA MET A 246 -1.24 10.92 16.16
C MET A 246 -0.41 11.71 15.15
N ASN A 247 0.59 11.07 14.53
CA ASN A 247 1.43 11.72 13.55
C ASN A 247 0.67 12.03 12.25
N ALA A 248 0.12 10.99 11.61
CA ALA A 248 -0.33 11.05 10.22
C ALA A 248 -1.85 11.23 10.05
N HIS A 249 -2.66 10.84 11.04
CA HIS A 249 -4.11 10.66 10.84
C HIS A 249 -4.99 11.48 11.78
N ALA A 250 -4.51 11.87 12.95
CA ALA A 250 -5.30 12.59 13.93
C ALA A 250 -5.88 13.92 13.40
N ASP A 251 -5.19 14.59 12.49
CA ASP A 251 -5.68 15.84 11.89
C ASP A 251 -6.75 15.57 10.81
N ILE A 252 -6.78 14.37 10.23
CA ILE A 252 -7.85 13.91 9.31
C ILE A 252 -9.13 13.57 10.09
N PHE A 253 -9.03 13.16 11.36
CA PHE A 253 -10.21 12.84 12.17
C PHE A 253 -11.19 14.01 12.29
N ALA A 254 -10.69 15.25 12.32
CA ALA A 254 -11.55 16.44 12.28
C ALA A 254 -12.46 16.52 11.03
N ARG A 255 -12.12 15.79 9.96
CA ARG A 255 -12.88 15.72 8.70
C ARG A 255 -13.84 14.53 8.66
N VAL A 256 -13.79 13.60 9.62
CA VAL A 256 -14.65 12.39 9.64
C VAL A 256 -16.14 12.72 9.51
N PRO A 257 -16.72 13.73 10.19
CA PRO A 257 -18.14 14.06 10.00
C PRO A 257 -18.48 14.40 8.53
N SER A 258 -17.60 15.14 7.85
CA SER A 258 -17.78 15.45 6.42
C SER A 258 -17.61 14.22 5.53
N ILE A 259 -16.65 13.35 5.86
CA ILE A 259 -16.41 12.10 5.12
C ILE A 259 -17.60 11.16 5.24
N VAL A 260 -18.11 10.93 6.45
CA VAL A 260 -19.28 10.06 6.70
C VAL A 260 -20.53 10.59 5.99
N LYS A 261 -20.69 11.92 5.92
CA LYS A 261 -21.79 12.53 5.16
C LYS A 261 -21.67 12.31 3.66
N THR A 262 -20.45 12.37 3.11
CA THR A 262 -20.20 12.20 1.67
C THR A 262 -20.14 10.74 1.24
N LEU A 263 -19.61 9.86 2.10
CA LEU A 263 -19.44 8.43 1.92
C LEU A 263 -20.16 7.71 3.08
N PRO A 264 -21.48 7.49 2.99
CA PRO A 264 -22.24 6.89 4.08
C PRO A 264 -21.92 5.40 4.27
N ASP A 265 -21.41 4.73 3.23
CA ASP A 265 -21.01 3.33 3.28
C ASP A 265 -19.63 3.18 3.97
N PRO A 266 -19.50 2.36 5.03
CA PRO A 266 -18.24 2.17 5.73
C PRO A 266 -17.12 1.57 4.87
N ILE A 267 -17.44 0.75 3.87
CA ILE A 267 -16.44 0.19 2.94
C ILE A 267 -15.89 1.31 2.07
N ASP A 268 -16.72 2.24 1.60
CA ASP A 268 -16.26 3.39 0.82
C ASP A 268 -15.43 4.37 1.66
N GLN A 269 -15.76 4.53 2.95
CA GLN A 269 -14.88 5.24 3.89
C GLN A 269 -13.52 4.56 3.98
N MET A 270 -13.46 3.24 4.15
CA MET A 270 -12.19 2.50 4.19
C MET A 270 -11.37 2.67 2.90
N LYS A 271 -12.01 2.53 1.73
CA LYS A 271 -11.35 2.75 0.42
C LYS A 271 -10.77 4.16 0.28
N LEU A 272 -11.44 5.18 0.81
CA LEU A 272 -10.91 6.54 0.81
C LEU A 272 -9.59 6.62 1.59
N PHE A 273 -9.50 5.99 2.76
CA PHE A 273 -8.27 5.98 3.55
C PHE A 273 -7.16 5.13 2.88
N GLU A 274 -7.52 4.04 2.19
CA GLU A 274 -6.57 3.33 1.32
C GLU A 274 -6.06 4.22 0.18
N LEU A 275 -6.95 5.00 -0.46
CA LEU A 275 -6.56 5.95 -1.51
C LEU A 275 -5.64 7.05 -0.99
N ILE A 276 -5.82 7.53 0.25
CA ILE A 276 -4.88 8.47 0.88
C ILE A 276 -3.47 7.87 0.94
N GLN A 277 -3.32 6.56 1.13
CA GLN A 277 -2.00 5.92 1.15
C GLN A 277 -1.42 5.71 -0.25
N ILE A 278 -2.26 5.42 -1.24
CA ILE A 278 -1.82 5.15 -2.62
C ILE A 278 -1.49 6.45 -3.37
N ILE A 279 -2.34 7.48 -3.24
CA ILE A 279 -2.24 8.78 -3.91
C ILE A 279 -2.56 9.93 -2.92
N PRO A 280 -1.70 10.17 -1.92
CA PRO A 280 -1.98 11.10 -0.82
C PRO A 280 -2.31 12.52 -1.27
N SER A 281 -1.50 13.09 -2.17
CA SER A 281 -1.67 14.50 -2.54
C SER A 281 -2.99 14.76 -3.29
N PRO A 282 -3.36 14.00 -4.34
CA PRO A 282 -4.66 14.12 -4.99
C PRO A 282 -5.84 13.89 -4.03
N THR A 283 -5.80 12.83 -3.21
CA THR A 283 -6.93 12.50 -2.32
C THR A 283 -7.12 13.55 -1.21
N LEU A 284 -6.02 14.06 -0.63
CA LEU A 284 -6.10 15.17 0.33
C LEU A 284 -6.56 16.48 -0.32
N ALA A 285 -6.23 16.72 -1.59
CA ALA A 285 -6.74 17.87 -2.33
C ALA A 285 -8.25 17.74 -2.58
N ALA A 286 -8.74 16.56 -2.98
CA ALA A 286 -10.15 16.25 -3.11
C ALA A 286 -10.91 16.44 -1.78
N LEU A 287 -10.34 15.97 -0.67
CA LEU A 287 -10.94 16.18 0.65
C LEU A 287 -10.99 17.65 1.06
N ARG A 288 -9.95 18.43 0.74
CA ARG A 288 -9.92 19.87 1.02
C ARG A 288 -10.89 20.67 0.16
N SER A 289 -11.17 20.22 -1.07
CA SER A 289 -12.12 20.88 -1.97
C SER A 289 -13.57 20.80 -1.48
N GLY A 290 -13.89 19.81 -0.64
CA GLY A 290 -15.26 19.53 -0.20
C GLY A 290 -16.13 18.85 -1.26
N ASN A 291 -15.58 18.57 -2.45
CA ASN A 291 -16.24 17.82 -3.53
C ASN A 291 -15.45 16.53 -3.82
N LEU A 292 -15.47 15.60 -2.86
CA LEU A 292 -14.69 14.36 -2.96
C LEU A 292 -15.11 13.49 -4.16
N VAL A 293 -16.42 13.39 -4.44
CA VAL A 293 -16.96 12.50 -5.49
C VAL A 293 -16.75 13.08 -6.89
N GLY A 294 -16.66 14.41 -7.02
CA GLY A 294 -16.52 15.09 -8.31
C GLY A 294 -15.11 15.59 -8.63
N TYR A 295 -14.09 15.27 -7.81
CA TYR A 295 -12.69 15.64 -8.03
C TYR A 295 -11.98 14.60 -8.90
#